data_AF-A0A973PXY2-F1
#
_entry.id   AF-A0A973PXY2-F1
#
_cell.length_a   1.000
_cell.length_b   1.000
_cell.length_c   1.000
_cell.angle_alpha   90.00
_cell.angle_beta   90.00
_cell.angle_gamma   90.00
#
_symmetry.space_group_name_H-M   'P 1'
#
loop_
_entity.id
_entity.type
_entity.pdbx_description
1 polymer ?
#
loop_
_entity_poly.entity_id
_entity_poly.type
_entity_poly.pdbx_seq_one_letter_code
_entity_poly.pdbx_strand_id
1 'polypeptide(L)' 'PCGPRAAAAAARAVLDAAAGLETPVALDYCALIDPADFTEAAPGHTGPAVLAVAARVGSTRLIDNIPLEFGAVQ' A
#
# COMPACT_ATOMS: atom_id res chain seq x y z
N PRO A 1 12.55 6.48 -10.26
CA PRO A 1 12.36 6.05 -8.85
C PRO A 1 11.79 4.63 -8.80
N CYS A 2 12.46 3.71 -8.10
CA CYS A 2 12.03 2.32 -7.92
C CYS A 2 12.19 1.91 -6.44
N GLY A 3 11.52 0.84 -6.02
CA GLY A 3 11.66 0.24 -4.68
C GLY A 3 10.49 0.50 -3.70
N PRO A 4 10.60 -0.01 -2.45
CA PRO A 4 9.50 -0.05 -1.48
C PRO A 4 8.87 1.31 -1.21
N ARG A 5 9.68 2.31 -0.85
CA ARG A 5 9.17 3.66 -0.56
C ARG A 5 8.46 4.28 -1.76
N ALA A 6 8.96 4.06 -2.97
CA ALA A 6 8.35 4.59 -4.18
C ALA A 6 6.99 3.94 -4.46
N ALA A 7 6.86 2.62 -4.26
CA ALA A 7 5.61 1.90 -4.40
C ALA A 7 4.55 2.37 -3.39
N ALA A 8 4.92 2.51 -2.10
CA ALA A 8 4.02 3.03 -1.07
C ALA A 8 3.57 4.47 -1.36
N ALA A 9 4.50 5.34 -1.80
CA ALA A 9 4.17 6.71 -2.18
C ALA A 9 3.24 6.78 -3.40
N ALA A 10 3.46 5.92 -4.40
CA ALA A 10 2.60 5.85 -5.57
C ALA A 10 1.18 5.38 -5.21
N ALA A 11 1.05 4.34 -4.38
CA ALA A 11 -0.24 3.87 -3.90
C ALA A 11 -0.99 4.97 -3.12
N ARG A 12 -0.28 5.67 -2.23
CA ARG A 12 -0.85 6.79 -1.47
C ARG A 12 -1.36 7.91 -2.39
N ALA A 13 -0.57 8.31 -3.37
CA ALA A 13 -0.96 9.38 -4.31
C ALA A 13 -2.23 9.04 -5.09
N VAL A 14 -2.38 7.78 -5.53
CA VAL A 14 -3.61 7.32 -6.21
C VAL A 14 -4.82 7.36 -5.27
N LEU A 15 -4.66 6.88 -4.04
CA LEU A 15 -5.75 6.84 -3.06
C LEU A 15 -6.14 8.24 -2.55
N ASP A 16 -5.17 9.15 -2.40
CA ASP A 16 -5.44 10.55 -2.04
C ASP A 16 -6.25 11.26 -3.13
N ALA A 17 -5.96 11.00 -4.41
CA ALA A 17 -6.78 11.50 -5.51
C ALA A 17 -8.20 10.90 -5.48
N ALA A 18 -8.33 9.63 -5.09
CA ALA A 18 -9.62 8.94 -4.98
C ALA A 18 -10.53 9.49 -3.85
N ALA A 19 -9.95 10.21 -2.87
CA ALA A 19 -10.73 10.91 -1.84
C ALA A 19 -11.57 12.08 -2.40
N GLY A 20 -11.23 12.59 -3.60
CA GLY A 20 -11.96 13.68 -4.26
C GLY A 20 -13.05 13.23 -5.24
N LEU A 21 -13.30 11.92 -5.38
CA LEU A 21 -14.32 11.39 -6.29
C LEU A 21 -15.74 11.61 -5.75
N GLU A 22 -16.75 11.49 -6.63
CA GLU A 22 -18.17 11.55 -6.25
C GLU A 22 -18.53 10.50 -5.19
N THR A 23 -17.90 9.32 -5.28
CA THR A 23 -17.89 8.33 -4.19
C THR A 23 -16.48 8.28 -3.58
N PRO A 24 -16.21 9.01 -2.49
CA PRO A 24 -14.87 9.10 -1.92
C PRO A 24 -14.36 7.76 -1.41
N VAL A 25 -13.08 7.50 -1.66
CA VAL A 25 -12.32 6.46 -0.98
C VAL A 25 -11.56 7.10 0.18
N ALA A 26 -12.09 6.98 1.39
CA ALA A 26 -11.47 7.51 2.60
C ALA A 26 -10.44 6.51 3.16
N LEU A 27 -9.16 6.85 3.06
CA LEU A 27 -8.09 5.92 3.40
C LEU A 27 -7.90 5.78 4.92
N ASP A 28 -8.07 4.56 5.44
CA ASP A 28 -7.76 4.23 6.84
C ASP A 28 -6.28 3.86 6.99
N TYR A 29 -5.77 3.05 6.05
CA TYR A 29 -4.44 2.43 6.14
C TYR A 29 -3.91 2.09 4.74
N CYS A 30 -2.63 2.38 4.49
CA CYS A 30 -1.90 1.91 3.31
C CYS A 30 -0.40 1.87 3.63
N ALA A 31 0.16 0.67 3.69
CA ALA A 31 1.57 0.45 4.02
C ALA A 31 2.11 -0.82 3.36
N LEU A 32 3.43 -0.89 3.24
CA LEU A 32 4.15 -2.12 2.91
C LEU A 32 4.50 -2.85 4.19
N ILE A 33 4.20 -4.14 4.25
CA ILE A 33 4.38 -4.98 5.42
C ILE A 33 5.35 -6.11 5.10
N ASP A 34 6.31 -6.35 5.99
CA ASP A 34 7.15 -7.55 5.95
C ASP A 34 6.30 -8.76 6.40
N PRO A 35 6.08 -9.76 5.53
CA PRO A 35 5.28 -10.93 5.88
C PRO A 35 5.93 -11.84 6.95
N ALA A 36 7.22 -11.65 7.27
CA ALA A 36 7.92 -12.45 8.26
C ALA A 36 7.49 -12.12 9.69
N ASP A 37 7.27 -10.84 9.99
CA ASP A 37 6.97 -10.35 11.34
C ASP A 37 5.75 -9.41 11.42
N PHE A 38 5.12 -9.11 10.28
CA PHE A 38 3.96 -8.23 10.16
C PHE A 38 4.22 -6.78 10.63
N THR A 39 5.46 -6.32 10.52
CA THR A 39 5.84 -4.92 10.74
C THR A 39 5.98 -4.15 9.42
N GLU A 40 6.01 -2.82 9.47
CA GLU A 40 6.22 -2.02 8.25
C GLU A 40 7.61 -2.29 7.66
N ALA A 41 7.64 -2.59 6.36
CA ALA A 41 8.87 -2.85 5.64
C ALA A 41 9.78 -1.61 5.64
N ALA A 42 11.06 -1.81 5.95
CA ALA A 42 12.04 -0.73 5.97
C ALA A 42 12.19 -0.05 4.59
N PRO A 43 12.63 1.22 4.50
CA PRO A 43 12.75 1.93 3.22
C PRO A 43 13.62 1.23 2.17
N GLY A 44 14.59 0.42 2.60
CA GLY A 44 15.47 -0.38 1.76
C GLY A 44 15.15 -1.88 1.76
N HIS A 45 13.92 -2.28 2.10
CA HIS A 45 13.49 -3.67 2.12
C HIS A 45 13.76 -4.39 0.79
N THR A 46 14.23 -5.63 0.90
CA THR A 46 14.46 -6.54 -0.22
C THR A 46 13.78 -7.87 0.08
N GLY A 47 13.29 -8.56 -0.95
CA GLY A 47 12.50 -9.76 -0.82
C GLY A 47 10.99 -9.47 -0.85
N PRO A 48 10.17 -10.40 -0.35
CA PRO A 48 8.72 -10.28 -0.37
C PRO A 48 8.22 -9.21 0.59
N ALA A 49 7.18 -8.49 0.19
CA ALA A 49 6.43 -7.54 1.00
C ALA A 49 4.95 -7.59 0.61
N VAL A 50 4.07 -7.20 1.52
CA VAL A 50 2.63 -7.10 1.24
C VAL A 50 2.22 -5.64 1.27
N LEU A 51 1.74 -5.09 0.16
CA LEU A 51 1.07 -3.81 0.17
C LEU A 51 -0.35 -4.03 0.69
N ALA A 52 -0.60 -3.62 1.92
CA ALA A 52 -1.89 -3.74 2.56
C ALA A 52 -2.63 -2.39 2.56
N VAL A 53 -3.91 -2.41 2.20
CA VAL A 53 -4.78 -1.25 2.10
C VAL A 53 -6.07 -1.50 2.86
N ALA A 54 -6.53 -0.51 3.61
CA ALA A 54 -7.88 -0.46 4.14
C ALA A 54 -8.46 0.94 3.92
N ALA A 55 -9.68 1.01 3.42
CA ALA A 55 -10.34 2.28 3.16
C ALA A 55 -11.86 2.14 3.35
N ARG A 56 -12.52 3.28 3.54
CA ARG A 56 -13.98 3.37 3.60
C ARG A 56 -14.54 3.95 2.32
N VAL A 57 -15.62 3.34 1.85
CA VAL A 57 -16.43 3.80 0.73
C VAL A 57 -17.87 3.89 1.24
N GLY A 58 -18.33 5.11 1.51
CA GLY A 58 -19.54 5.34 2.30
C GLY A 58 -19.42 4.74 3.70
N SER A 59 -20.36 3.88 4.10
CA SER A 59 -20.35 3.17 5.39
C SER A 59 -19.53 1.88 5.39
N THR A 60 -19.09 1.41 4.21
CA THR A 60 -18.45 0.10 4.05
C THR A 60 -16.94 0.24 4.19
N ARG A 61 -16.34 -0.59 5.04
CA ARG A 61 -14.88 -0.69 5.17
C ARG A 61 -14.36 -1.84 4.31
N LEU A 62 -13.55 -1.50 3.32
CA LEU A 62 -12.92 -2.44 2.40
C LEU A 62 -11.47 -2.67 2.81
N ILE A 63 -10.97 -3.86 2.54
CA ILE A 63 -9.56 -4.21 2.66
C ILE A 63 -9.11 -4.85 1.35
N ASP A 64 -7.86 -4.63 1.01
CA ASP A 64 -7.17 -5.36 -0.06
C ASP A 64 -5.69 -5.49 0.30
N ASN A 65 -5.05 -6.51 -0.24
CA ASN A 65 -3.62 -6.73 -0.11
C ASN A 65 -3.05 -7.34 -1.38
N ILE A 66 -1.85 -6.90 -1.77
CA ILE A 66 -1.13 -7.47 -2.91
C ILE A 66 0.31 -7.80 -2.51
N PRO A 67 0.80 -9.03 -2.78
CA PRO A 67 2.20 -9.36 -2.58
C PRO A 67 3.06 -8.69 -3.66
N LEU A 68 4.23 -8.19 -3.25
CA LEU A 68 5.23 -7.54 -4.08
C LEU A 68 6.60 -8.12 -3.75
N GLU A 69 7.48 -8.13 -4.74
CA GLU A 69 8.87 -8.58 -4.60
C GLU A 69 9.81 -7.40 -4.89
N PHE A 70 10.76 -7.13 -3.98
CA PHE A 70 11.71 -6.02 -4.12
C PHE A 70 13.16 -6.52 -4.20
N GLY A 71 13.97 -5.92 -5.06
CA GLY A 71 15.39 -6.27 -5.18
C GLY A 71 15.68 -7.57 -5.96
N ALA A 72 14.65 -8.25 -6.47
CA ALA A 72 14.84 -9.28 -7.48
C ALA A 72 15.37 -8.63 -8.77
N VAL A 73 16.38 -9.25 -9.38
CA VAL A 73 16.74 -8.94 -10.77
C VAL A 73 15.55 -9.40 -11.62
N GLN A 74 14.90 -8.46 -12.30
CA GLN A 74 13.78 -8.79 -13.20
C GLN A 74 14.26 -9.66 -14.37
#